data_AF-A0A1R1BQD6-F1
#
_entry.id   AF-A0A1R1BQD6-F1
#
_cell.length_a   1.000
_cell.length_b   1.000
_cell.length_c   1.000
_cell.angle_alpha   90.00
_cell.angle_beta   90.00
_cell.angle_gamma   90.00
#
_symmetry.space_group_name_H-M   'P 1'
#
loop_
_entity.id
_entity.type
_entity.pdbx_description
1 polymer ?
#
loop_
_entity_poly.entity_id
_entity_poly.type
_entity_poly.pdbx_seq_one_letter_code
_entity_poly.pdbx_strand_id
1 'polypeptide(L)'
;MIIKIWMLVPAEKSMRIELESFERDDERMDAYFKGNSEHWEPPVFVTKLKGNKSDCIKYTITFLVFSKKAKEVLTPLIGKDVEFLPLIHEEHDMFAVKVNRMQDFIDMTNPVERRMGYGFFSEYIHILPERIEVDAHLFCLPQHHHLRFFATDTFKKVVEEHKLKTFQFIEVWDTENTEEMRKERLRAYDQYYAALTDRQEVPYESARSMVELGNVFRHDDHILLKEDEQFLIGKILDNETIQWIRPTYIPPIYFQWQWYMYEYSERESARQEYFAEVSHRVNGLKGTKVLFEDEILERSIRAELQIFKEDLTDINLLQLRNIFRYHEKGNVYYLEGIQYAKNLKSFSIRDTPVFDLDELRYLPENVETLCINDNGLTSIAKLNGLHHLTRLESIHIENNKLVDLSPLINFQQLQWIWADHNQIEDILPLNQLRELRTLILNCNPIRNIQLLELPELRSLIVEGVHTEDWSFLLDQFPKLENVKISESGMSEASRKSMRAVIKSKRFEVDWILPDGGSRTYNKLR
;
A
#
# COMPACT_ATOMS: atom_id res chain seq x y z
N MET A 1 8.12 34.55 -3.00
CA MET A 1 9.09 33.94 -3.92
C MET A 1 8.99 32.44 -3.67
N ILE A 2 8.64 31.63 -4.67
CA ILE A 2 8.44 30.19 -4.47
C ILE A 2 9.82 29.56 -4.26
N ILE A 3 10.08 29.03 -3.07
CA ILE A 3 11.35 28.37 -2.74
C ILE A 3 11.05 26.89 -2.57
N LYS A 4 11.48 26.09 -3.55
CA LYS A 4 11.59 24.64 -3.41
C LYS A 4 13.00 24.29 -2.99
N ILE A 5 13.09 23.43 -1.98
CA ILE A 5 14.37 22.92 -1.47
C ILE A 5 14.43 21.44 -1.77
N TRP A 6 15.57 21.03 -2.32
CA TRP A 6 15.81 19.67 -2.76
C TRP A 6 17.00 19.09 -1.99
N MET A 7 16.85 17.90 -1.41
CA MET A 7 17.99 17.12 -0.95
C MET A 7 18.63 16.42 -2.15
N LEU A 8 19.94 16.59 -2.30
CA LEU A 8 20.71 16.06 -3.42
C LEU A 8 21.35 14.72 -3.06
N VAL A 9 21.09 13.69 -3.87
CA VAL A 9 21.73 12.37 -3.75
C VAL A 9 22.24 11.85 -5.10
N PRO A 10 23.37 11.12 -5.15
CA PRO A 10 23.79 10.42 -6.37
C PRO A 10 22.83 9.27 -6.68
N ALA A 11 22.38 9.16 -7.94
CA ALA A 11 21.45 8.11 -8.37
C ALA A 11 22.05 6.70 -8.20
N GLU A 12 21.21 5.67 -7.93
CA GLU A 12 21.70 4.30 -7.71
C GLU A 12 22.45 3.68 -8.89
N LYS A 13 22.10 4.08 -10.11
CA LYS A 13 22.73 3.63 -11.38
C LYS A 13 24.03 4.37 -11.72
N SER A 14 24.49 5.26 -10.83
CA SER A 14 25.77 5.93 -10.99
C SER A 14 26.94 4.96 -10.80
N MET A 15 28.08 5.32 -11.40
CA MET A 15 29.34 4.65 -11.14
C MET A 15 29.65 4.68 -9.65
N ARG A 16 30.12 3.55 -9.12
CA ARG A 16 30.55 3.44 -7.72
C ARG A 16 32.07 3.36 -7.67
N ILE A 17 32.68 4.28 -6.94
CA ILE A 17 34.11 4.32 -6.69
C ILE A 17 34.39 3.96 -5.23
N GLU A 18 35.60 3.49 -4.94
CA GLU A 18 36.09 3.27 -3.58
C GLU A 18 37.56 3.65 -3.47
N LEU A 19 38.02 3.92 -2.26
CA LEU A 19 39.45 4.14 -1.98
C LEU A 19 40.23 2.87 -2.28
N GLU A 20 41.37 3.01 -2.98
CA GLU A 20 42.28 1.88 -3.18
C GLU A 20 42.85 1.39 -1.84
N SER A 21 43.13 2.30 -0.90
CA SER A 21 43.67 2.01 0.42
C SER A 21 42.88 2.70 1.53
N PHE A 22 41.80 2.08 1.99
CA PHE A 22 40.88 2.63 3.01
C PHE A 22 41.60 3.14 4.29
N GLU A 23 42.47 2.32 4.89
CA GLU A 23 43.15 2.65 6.17
C GLU A 23 44.05 3.90 6.10
N ARG A 24 44.56 4.25 4.92
CA ARG A 24 45.51 5.37 4.75
C ARG A 24 44.82 6.64 4.25
N ASP A 25 43.81 6.48 3.41
CA ASP A 25 43.22 7.61 2.69
C ASP A 25 41.93 8.12 3.33
N ASP A 26 41.26 7.33 4.19
CA ASP A 26 40.07 7.78 4.93
C ASP A 26 40.41 8.90 5.92
N GLU A 27 41.46 8.73 6.73
CA GLU A 27 41.94 9.77 7.66
C GLU A 27 42.37 11.05 6.94
N ARG A 28 42.93 10.93 5.73
CA ARG A 28 43.31 12.07 4.89
C ARG A 28 42.09 12.85 4.44
N MET A 29 41.09 12.16 3.88
CA MET A 29 39.82 12.78 3.49
C MET A 29 39.18 13.49 4.68
N ASP A 30 39.10 12.83 5.83
CA ASP A 30 38.56 13.38 7.06
C ASP A 30 39.28 14.66 7.52
N ALA A 31 40.61 14.67 7.44
CA ALA A 31 41.42 15.83 7.82
C ALA A 31 41.16 17.05 6.92
N TYR A 32 40.93 16.85 5.62
CA TYR A 32 40.61 17.92 4.68
C TYR A 32 39.24 18.55 4.97
N PHE A 33 38.25 17.71 5.23
CA PHE A 33 36.91 18.14 5.59
C PHE A 33 36.88 18.87 6.95
N LYS A 34 37.75 18.47 7.89
CA LYS A 34 37.98 19.14 9.19
C LYS A 34 38.90 20.38 9.14
N GLY A 35 39.51 20.68 7.98
CA GLY A 35 40.38 21.85 7.80
C GLY A 35 41.80 21.73 8.40
N ASN A 36 42.25 20.52 8.74
CA ASN A 36 43.52 20.26 9.42
C ASN A 36 44.64 19.76 8.48
N SER A 37 44.44 19.75 7.16
CA SER A 37 45.38 19.13 6.22
C SER A 37 46.46 20.12 5.75
N GLU A 38 47.55 20.28 6.51
CA GLU A 38 48.72 21.08 6.07
C GLU A 38 49.49 20.43 4.90
N HIS A 39 49.29 19.13 4.65
CA HIS A 39 49.92 18.37 3.56
C HIS A 39 48.86 17.52 2.85
N TRP A 40 48.25 18.08 1.80
CA TRP A 40 47.23 17.40 1.00
C TRP A 40 47.85 16.72 -0.24
N GLU A 41 47.71 15.41 -0.34
CA GLU A 41 47.99 14.62 -1.55
C GLU A 41 46.70 13.96 -2.04
N PRO A 42 46.40 13.98 -3.36
CA PRO A 42 45.20 13.34 -3.90
C PRO A 42 45.18 11.81 -3.63
N PRO A 43 44.15 11.27 -2.97
CA PRO A 43 43.97 9.83 -2.79
C PRO A 43 43.64 9.12 -4.11
N VAL A 44 43.98 7.83 -4.16
CA VAL A 44 43.72 6.97 -5.32
C VAL A 44 42.39 6.25 -5.14
N PHE A 45 41.56 6.32 -6.18
CA PHE A 45 40.26 5.70 -6.26
C PHE A 45 40.20 4.67 -7.37
N VAL A 46 39.49 3.59 -7.12
CA VAL A 46 39.22 2.52 -8.09
C VAL A 46 37.72 2.38 -8.34
N THR A 47 37.34 1.94 -9.54
CA THR A 47 35.93 1.68 -9.87
C THR A 47 35.50 0.33 -9.28
N LYS A 48 34.63 0.37 -8.27
CA LYS A 48 34.01 -0.82 -7.68
C LYS A 48 32.91 -1.41 -8.56
N LEU A 49 32.10 -0.55 -9.16
CA LEU A 49 31.00 -0.95 -10.04
C LEU A 49 30.91 -0.02 -11.24
N LYS A 50 31.10 -0.58 -12.44
CA LYS A 50 30.94 0.15 -13.69
C LYS A 50 29.46 0.53 -13.86
N GLY A 51 29.17 1.81 -13.71
CA GLY A 51 27.84 2.39 -13.92
C GLY A 51 27.73 3.12 -15.27
N ASN A 52 26.62 3.83 -15.47
CA ASN A 52 26.50 4.74 -16.62
C ASN A 52 27.51 5.89 -16.54
N LYS A 53 27.78 6.57 -17.66
CA LYS A 53 28.52 7.86 -17.65
C LYS A 53 27.86 8.82 -16.66
N SER A 54 28.55 9.08 -15.55
CA SER A 54 28.01 9.73 -14.35
C SER A 54 28.62 11.12 -14.17
N ASP A 55 27.78 12.11 -13.87
CA ASP A 55 28.23 13.48 -13.57
C ASP A 55 28.16 13.78 -12.06
N CYS A 56 27.25 13.12 -11.34
CA CYS A 56 27.26 12.98 -9.88
C CYS A 56 27.53 11.50 -9.51
N ILE A 57 28.67 11.22 -8.90
CA ILE A 57 29.25 9.88 -8.76
C ILE A 57 29.03 9.40 -7.33
N LYS A 58 28.60 8.13 -7.18
CA LYS A 58 28.35 7.54 -5.88
C LYS A 58 29.66 7.09 -5.26
N TYR A 59 30.12 7.88 -4.31
CA TYR A 59 31.04 7.46 -3.27
C TYR A 59 30.25 7.32 -1.95
N THR A 60 30.90 6.93 -0.85
CA THR A 60 30.27 6.80 0.48
C THR A 60 29.43 8.04 0.84
N ILE A 61 28.53 7.93 1.83
CA ILE A 61 27.57 8.98 2.23
C ILE A 61 28.19 10.30 2.75
N THR A 62 29.51 10.45 2.68
CA THR A 62 30.30 11.48 3.35
C THR A 62 30.71 12.67 2.46
N PHE A 63 30.58 12.58 1.14
CA PHE A 63 30.77 13.73 0.25
C PHE A 63 30.27 13.47 -1.18
N LEU A 64 30.06 14.56 -1.93
CA LEU A 64 29.73 14.49 -3.34
C LEU A 64 31.02 14.32 -4.18
N VAL A 65 30.91 13.55 -5.25
CA VAL A 65 31.98 13.42 -6.26
C VAL A 65 31.42 13.83 -7.62
N PHE A 66 32.04 14.83 -8.23
CA PHE A 66 31.62 15.37 -9.52
C PHE A 66 32.60 14.99 -10.63
N SER A 67 32.06 14.76 -11.82
CA SER A 67 32.86 14.71 -13.04
C SER A 67 33.46 16.09 -13.34
N LYS A 68 34.53 16.13 -14.14
CA LYS A 68 35.05 17.39 -14.70
C LYS A 68 33.98 18.25 -15.37
N LYS A 69 33.06 17.62 -16.13
CA LYS A 69 31.94 18.31 -16.78
C LYS A 69 31.01 18.96 -15.75
N ALA A 70 30.62 18.24 -14.71
CA ALA A 70 29.77 18.80 -13.65
C ALA A 70 30.45 19.96 -12.93
N LYS A 71 31.75 19.83 -12.63
CA LYS A 71 32.55 20.91 -12.04
C LYS A 71 32.52 22.16 -12.92
N GLU A 72 32.85 22.05 -14.21
CA GLU A 72 32.90 23.18 -15.14
C GLU A 72 31.55 23.90 -15.26
N VAL A 73 30.45 23.14 -15.34
CA VAL A 73 29.09 23.69 -15.46
C VAL A 73 28.59 24.33 -14.17
N LEU A 74 28.87 23.73 -13.00
CA LEU A 74 28.31 24.19 -11.72
C LEU A 74 29.17 25.26 -11.04
N THR A 75 30.47 25.36 -11.36
CA THR A 75 31.39 26.34 -10.74
C THR A 75 30.88 27.79 -10.77
N PRO A 76 30.27 28.31 -11.85
CA PRO A 76 29.72 29.67 -11.84
C PRO A 76 28.62 29.89 -10.81
N LEU A 77 27.89 28.83 -10.43
CA LEU A 77 26.75 28.89 -9.51
C LEU A 77 27.18 28.69 -8.04
N ILE A 78 28.09 27.74 -7.79
CA ILE A 78 28.44 27.29 -6.42
C ILE A 78 29.91 27.54 -6.06
N GLY A 79 30.73 28.08 -6.95
CA GLY A 79 32.19 28.12 -6.80
C GLY A 79 32.71 28.94 -5.62
N LYS A 80 31.92 29.90 -5.11
CA LYS A 80 32.23 30.64 -3.86
C LYS A 80 31.91 29.82 -2.60
N ASP A 81 31.03 28.83 -2.73
CA ASP A 81 30.41 28.07 -1.64
C ASP A 81 31.03 26.67 -1.47
N VAL A 82 31.89 26.26 -2.41
CA VAL A 82 32.51 24.93 -2.42
C VAL A 82 34.00 24.98 -2.76
N GLU A 83 34.73 23.99 -2.27
CA GLU A 83 36.08 23.65 -2.72
C GLU A 83 36.06 22.33 -3.50
N PHE A 84 36.82 22.28 -4.60
CA PHE A 84 36.95 21.09 -5.43
C PHE A 84 38.32 20.46 -5.25
N LEU A 85 38.31 19.18 -4.89
CA LEU A 85 39.51 18.42 -4.58
C LEU A 85 39.74 17.34 -5.65
N PRO A 86 40.85 17.36 -6.40
CA PRO A 86 41.09 16.35 -7.43
C PRO A 86 41.30 14.97 -6.80
N LEU A 87 40.74 13.94 -7.44
CA LEU A 87 40.93 12.53 -7.08
C LEU A 87 41.78 11.84 -8.16
N ILE A 88 42.67 10.92 -7.77
CA ILE A 88 43.42 10.11 -8.73
C ILE A 88 42.56 8.90 -9.10
N HIS A 89 42.27 8.73 -10.40
CA HIS A 89 41.54 7.59 -10.92
C HIS A 89 42.02 7.25 -12.32
N GLU A 90 42.08 5.96 -12.66
CA GLU A 90 42.69 5.46 -13.90
C GLU A 90 42.02 5.99 -15.18
N GLU A 91 40.69 6.11 -15.18
CA GLU A 91 39.90 6.40 -16.40
C GLU A 91 39.20 7.77 -16.41
N HIS A 92 39.13 8.50 -15.28
CA HIS A 92 38.16 9.60 -15.12
C HIS A 92 38.71 10.78 -14.30
N ASP A 93 38.58 11.99 -14.85
CA ASP A 93 38.80 13.25 -14.12
C ASP A 93 37.63 13.52 -13.16
N MET A 94 37.86 13.35 -11.86
CA MET A 94 36.84 13.48 -10.82
C MET A 94 37.30 14.39 -9.68
N PHE A 95 36.33 15.02 -9.02
CA PHE A 95 36.59 15.95 -7.94
C PHE A 95 35.64 15.66 -6.77
N ALA A 96 36.20 15.46 -5.57
CA ALA A 96 35.40 15.54 -4.35
C ALA A 96 34.99 17.00 -4.12
N VAL A 97 33.76 17.20 -3.64
CA VAL A 97 33.18 18.52 -3.42
C VAL A 97 33.00 18.75 -1.93
N LYS A 98 33.75 19.70 -1.39
CA LYS A 98 33.57 20.20 -0.04
C LYS A 98 32.67 21.41 -0.06
N VAL A 99 31.47 21.27 0.51
CA VAL A 99 30.50 22.36 0.61
C VAL A 99 30.78 23.13 1.89
N ASN A 100 31.25 24.36 1.76
CA ASN A 100 31.60 25.25 2.87
C ASN A 100 30.42 26.11 3.33
N ARG A 101 29.41 26.27 2.47
CA ARG A 101 28.22 27.08 2.76
C ARG A 101 27.28 26.34 3.71
N MET A 102 27.18 26.87 4.93
CA MET A 102 26.34 26.33 6.00
C MET A 102 25.12 27.23 6.22
N GLN A 103 23.93 26.64 6.34
CA GLN A 103 22.70 27.41 6.60
C GLN A 103 21.86 26.74 7.70
N ASP A 104 21.41 27.53 8.67
CA ASP A 104 20.55 27.08 9.77
C ASP A 104 19.07 27.41 9.49
N PHE A 105 18.53 26.71 8.50
CA PHE A 105 17.17 26.94 8.00
C PHE A 105 16.14 25.97 8.59
N ILE A 106 16.50 25.28 9.66
CA ILE A 106 15.63 24.34 10.35
C ILE A 106 15.27 24.91 11.73
N ASP A 107 13.98 24.86 12.07
CA ASP A 107 13.52 25.14 13.42
C ASP A 107 13.75 23.92 14.32
N MET A 108 14.74 24.06 15.19
CA MET A 108 15.12 23.03 16.17
C MET A 108 14.29 23.10 17.46
N THR A 109 13.41 24.09 17.62
CA THR A 109 12.60 24.27 18.83
C THR A 109 11.34 23.40 18.85
N ASN A 110 10.90 22.93 17.69
CA ASN A 110 9.75 22.03 17.55
C ASN A 110 10.07 20.89 16.56
N PRO A 111 10.89 19.90 16.94
CA PRO A 111 11.29 18.84 16.02
C PRO A 111 10.12 17.88 15.78
N VAL A 112 9.59 17.85 14.56
CA VAL A 112 8.75 16.73 14.09
C VAL A 112 9.60 15.88 13.19
N GLU A 113 9.63 14.57 13.45
CA GLU A 113 10.51 13.63 12.76
C GLU A 113 9.80 13.05 11.53
N ARG A 114 10.30 13.36 10.33
CA ARG A 114 9.83 12.75 9.08
C ARG A 114 10.82 11.67 8.63
N ARG A 115 10.33 10.43 8.41
CA ARG A 115 11.11 9.37 7.73
C ARG A 115 10.77 9.36 6.24
N MET A 116 11.76 9.65 5.41
CA MET A 116 11.71 9.35 3.98
C MET A 116 12.41 8.02 3.71
N GLY A 117 11.87 7.23 2.76
CA GLY A 117 12.45 5.94 2.36
C GLY A 117 13.95 6.05 2.02
N TYR A 118 14.69 4.96 2.28
CA TYR A 118 16.16 4.87 2.36
C TYR A 118 16.78 5.37 3.67
N GLY A 119 16.22 4.95 4.81
CA GLY A 119 16.98 4.37 5.92
C GLY A 119 17.98 5.21 6.72
N PHE A 120 18.18 6.51 6.50
CA PHE A 120 19.25 7.23 7.24
C PHE A 120 18.94 8.60 7.79
N PHE A 121 17.71 9.12 7.76
CA PHE A 121 17.51 10.52 8.13
C PHE A 121 16.23 10.80 8.92
N SER A 122 16.39 11.41 10.09
CA SER A 122 15.41 12.28 10.72
C SER A 122 15.38 13.59 9.92
N GLU A 123 14.21 13.99 9.42
CA GLU A 123 13.95 15.35 8.96
C GLU A 123 13.15 16.11 10.00
N TYR A 124 13.53 17.36 10.25
CA TYR A 124 12.81 18.34 11.05
C TYR A 124 11.82 19.06 10.12
N ILE A 125 10.52 18.96 10.38
CA ILE A 125 9.47 19.43 9.44
C ILE A 125 9.37 20.95 9.30
N HIS A 126 9.97 21.71 10.22
CA HIS A 126 9.90 23.15 10.19
C HIS A 126 11.14 23.73 9.50
N ILE A 127 11.02 23.91 8.19
CA ILE A 127 11.94 24.75 7.44
C ILE A 127 11.53 26.20 7.65
N LEU A 128 12.50 27.04 7.97
CA LEU A 128 12.38 28.48 8.10
C LEU A 128 12.92 29.11 6.81
N PRO A 129 12.11 29.21 5.74
CA PRO A 129 12.56 29.67 4.43
C PRO A 129 13.16 31.09 4.48
N GLU A 130 12.73 31.92 5.43
CA GLU A 130 13.30 33.24 5.70
C GLU A 130 14.76 33.23 6.16
N ARG A 131 15.27 32.08 6.64
CA ARG A 131 16.67 31.91 7.05
C ARG A 131 17.58 31.46 5.91
N ILE A 132 17.04 31.21 4.72
CA ILE A 132 17.83 30.81 3.55
C ILE A 132 18.29 32.04 2.78
N GLU A 133 19.60 32.19 2.65
CA GLU A 133 20.22 33.26 1.87
C GLU A 133 19.86 33.13 0.38
N VAL A 134 19.43 34.23 -0.24
CA VAL A 134 18.87 34.27 -1.61
C VAL A 134 19.88 33.81 -2.67
N ASP A 135 21.17 33.99 -2.41
CA ASP A 135 22.28 33.69 -3.32
C ASP A 135 22.95 32.33 -3.05
N ALA A 136 22.35 31.50 -2.18
CA ALA A 136 22.84 30.17 -1.86
C ALA A 136 22.17 29.11 -2.76
N HIS A 137 23.00 28.33 -3.46
CA HIS A 137 22.51 27.34 -4.44
C HIS A 137 22.84 25.89 -4.09
N LEU A 138 23.90 25.68 -3.30
CA LEU A 138 24.26 24.39 -2.70
C LEU A 138 24.81 24.65 -1.29
N PHE A 139 24.25 23.97 -0.29
CA PHE A 139 24.59 24.22 1.11
C PHE A 139 24.34 22.99 1.99
N CYS A 140 24.88 23.01 3.21
CA CYS A 140 24.68 21.98 4.22
C CYS A 140 24.10 22.56 5.52
N LEU A 141 23.57 21.68 6.37
CA LEU A 141 23.15 22.02 7.73
C LEU A 141 24.34 21.97 8.70
N PRO A 142 24.47 22.88 9.67
CA PRO A 142 25.54 22.86 10.68
C PRO A 142 25.77 21.48 11.31
N GLN A 143 24.67 20.76 11.56
CA GLN A 143 24.65 19.45 12.20
C GLN A 143 25.01 18.29 11.25
N HIS A 144 24.99 18.51 9.93
CA HIS A 144 25.18 17.50 8.89
C HIS A 144 26.16 17.92 7.79
N HIS A 145 27.18 18.70 8.16
CA HIS A 145 28.06 19.45 7.26
C HIS A 145 28.86 18.59 6.25
N HIS A 146 28.92 17.27 6.41
CA HIS A 146 29.50 16.33 5.43
C HIS A 146 28.54 15.19 5.01
N LEU A 147 27.29 15.18 5.48
CA LEU A 147 26.39 14.05 5.26
C LEU A 147 25.18 14.40 4.38
N ARG A 148 24.80 15.68 4.32
CA ARG A 148 23.60 16.11 3.59
C ARG A 148 23.85 17.40 2.84
N PHE A 149 23.48 17.36 1.57
CA PHE A 149 23.63 18.47 0.65
C PHE A 149 22.25 18.90 0.16
N PHE A 150 21.95 20.19 0.28
CA PHE A 150 20.69 20.79 -0.12
C PHE A 150 20.93 21.76 -1.26
N ALA A 151 20.00 21.74 -2.22
CA ALA A 151 20.07 22.52 -3.43
C ALA A 151 18.77 23.29 -3.63
N THR A 152 18.89 24.48 -4.21
CA THR A 152 17.71 25.27 -4.62
C THR A 152 17.19 24.83 -5.97
N ASP A 153 15.97 25.25 -6.30
CA ASP A 153 15.37 25.03 -7.61
C ASP A 153 16.24 25.57 -8.77
N THR A 154 16.98 26.67 -8.55
CA THR A 154 17.94 27.22 -9.52
C THR A 154 19.07 26.22 -9.83
N PHE A 155 19.60 25.55 -8.80
CA PHE A 155 20.63 24.53 -8.99
C PHE A 155 20.10 23.34 -9.79
N LYS A 156 18.90 22.87 -9.45
CA LYS A 156 18.23 21.78 -10.17
C LYS A 156 18.02 22.11 -11.66
N LYS A 157 17.57 23.34 -11.97
CA LYS A 157 17.40 23.81 -13.36
C LYS A 157 18.71 23.77 -14.15
N VAL A 158 19.81 24.26 -13.60
CA VAL A 158 21.13 24.23 -14.29
C VAL A 158 21.57 22.80 -14.60
N VAL A 159 21.36 21.86 -13.66
CA VAL A 159 21.65 20.43 -13.82
C VAL A 159 20.83 19.83 -14.98
N GLU A 160 19.53 20.12 -15.03
CA GLU A 160 18.60 19.61 -16.04
C GLU A 160 18.91 20.20 -17.44
N GLU A 161 19.14 21.51 -17.53
CA GLU A 161 19.45 22.23 -18.79
C GLU A 161 20.73 21.71 -19.45
N HIS A 162 21.78 21.46 -18.67
CA HIS A 162 23.07 20.96 -19.18
C HIS A 162 23.12 19.43 -19.28
N LYS A 163 21.98 18.76 -19.02
CA LYS A 163 21.79 17.31 -19.08
C LYS A 163 22.87 16.57 -18.29
N LEU A 164 23.17 17.06 -17.09
CA LEU A 164 24.11 16.41 -16.18
C LEU A 164 23.45 15.13 -15.64
N LYS A 165 24.13 14.00 -15.79
CA LYS A 165 23.57 12.68 -15.46
C LYS A 165 23.76 12.35 -13.99
N THR A 166 22.92 11.45 -13.49
CA THR A 166 23.01 10.80 -12.17
C THR A 166 22.86 11.71 -10.95
N PHE A 167 22.34 12.93 -11.13
CA PHE A 167 21.79 13.74 -10.03
C PHE A 167 20.36 13.26 -9.72
N GLN A 168 20.03 13.09 -8.44
CA GLN A 168 18.68 12.81 -7.97
C GLN A 168 18.30 13.83 -6.89
N PHE A 169 17.07 14.35 -7.01
CA PHE A 169 16.53 15.40 -6.15
C PHE A 169 15.32 14.87 -5.40
N ILE A 170 15.35 14.98 -4.07
CA ILE A 170 14.23 14.62 -3.20
C ILE A 170 13.61 15.94 -2.72
N GLU A 171 12.31 16.15 -2.93
CA GLU A 171 11.63 17.37 -2.50
C GLU A 171 11.49 17.38 -0.98
N VAL A 172 12.01 18.43 -0.33
CA VAL A 172 11.98 18.57 1.13
C VAL A 172 10.96 19.62 1.57
N TRP A 173 10.70 20.63 0.74
CA TRP A 173 9.77 21.72 1.05
C TRP A 173 9.11 22.32 -0.19
N ASP A 174 7.82 22.62 -0.06
CA ASP A 174 7.04 23.41 -1.01
C ASP A 174 6.17 24.44 -0.27
N THR A 175 6.24 25.70 -0.70
CA THR A 175 5.53 26.83 -0.09
C THR A 175 4.00 26.79 -0.24
N GLU A 176 3.42 25.83 -0.96
CA GLU A 176 1.97 25.74 -1.25
C GLU A 176 1.14 24.91 -0.25
N ASN A 177 1.72 24.26 0.78
CA ASN A 177 1.03 23.29 1.64
C ASN A 177 1.00 23.70 3.13
N THR A 178 -0.02 24.46 3.56
CA THR A 178 -0.12 25.01 4.93
C THR A 178 -0.79 24.09 5.95
N GLU A 179 -0.46 24.26 7.23
CA GLU A 179 -0.91 23.44 8.37
C GLU A 179 -2.42 23.52 8.66
N GLU A 180 -3.10 24.57 8.20
CA GLU A 180 -4.55 24.73 8.32
C GLU A 180 -5.32 23.78 7.39
N MET A 181 -4.82 23.59 6.15
CA MET A 181 -5.36 22.61 5.18
C MET A 181 -5.10 21.16 5.60
N ARG A 182 -4.19 20.93 6.55
CA ARG A 182 -3.91 19.62 7.17
C ARG A 182 -4.96 19.27 8.22
N LYS A 183 -5.28 20.22 9.11
CA LYS A 183 -6.32 20.06 10.16
C LYS A 183 -7.72 19.88 9.58
N GLU A 184 -8.04 20.57 8.49
CA GLU A 184 -9.31 20.37 7.78
C GLU A 184 -9.44 18.98 7.14
N ARG A 185 -8.33 18.39 6.70
CA ARG A 185 -8.31 17.07 6.06
C ARG A 185 -8.59 15.94 7.05
N LEU A 186 -7.97 15.99 8.23
CA LEU A 186 -8.23 15.04 9.32
C LEU A 186 -9.68 15.11 9.79
N ARG A 187 -10.26 16.32 9.89
CA ARG A 187 -11.67 16.51 10.23
C ARG A 187 -12.64 16.02 9.15
N ALA A 188 -12.24 16.08 7.88
CA ALA A 188 -13.10 15.72 6.74
C ALA A 188 -13.12 14.22 6.43
N TYR A 189 -12.06 13.48 6.78
CA TYR A 189 -11.91 12.06 6.44
C TYR A 189 -12.17 11.08 7.58
N ASP A 190 -12.07 11.51 8.84
CA ASP A 190 -12.13 10.61 9.99
C ASP A 190 -13.55 10.57 10.59
N GLN A 191 -14.25 9.43 10.40
CA GLN A 191 -15.61 9.17 10.90
C GLN A 191 -15.70 9.35 12.44
N TYR A 192 -14.57 9.23 13.13
CA TYR A 192 -14.43 9.54 14.55
C TYR A 192 -14.85 10.97 14.89
N TYR A 193 -14.37 11.99 14.16
CA TYR A 193 -14.70 13.40 14.45
C TYR A 193 -16.16 13.76 14.16
N ALA A 194 -16.79 13.07 13.19
CA ALA A 194 -18.21 13.23 12.90
C ALA A 194 -19.11 12.71 14.05
N ALA A 195 -18.62 11.76 14.85
CA ALA A 195 -19.34 11.13 15.96
C ALA A 195 -19.03 11.72 17.35
N LEU A 196 -18.09 12.67 17.45
CA LEU A 196 -17.67 13.26 18.73
C LEU A 196 -18.77 14.06 19.44
N THR A 197 -19.71 14.66 18.71
CA THR A 197 -20.77 15.49 19.27
C THR A 197 -21.71 14.76 20.23
N ASP A 198 -21.81 13.43 20.13
CA ASP A 198 -22.69 12.60 20.97
C ASP A 198 -21.92 11.79 22.04
N ARG A 199 -20.58 11.92 22.11
CA ARG A 199 -19.76 11.15 23.06
C ARG A 199 -19.55 11.90 24.36
N GLN A 200 -19.54 11.16 25.47
CA GLN A 200 -19.27 11.72 26.79
C GLN A 200 -17.78 12.02 26.96
N GLU A 201 -17.46 13.29 27.19
CA GLU A 201 -16.12 13.74 27.58
C GLU A 201 -15.84 13.42 29.04
N VAL A 202 -14.62 12.97 29.31
CA VAL A 202 -14.14 12.76 30.68
C VAL A 202 -12.77 13.41 30.91
N PRO A 203 -12.50 13.94 32.11
CA PRO A 203 -11.18 14.44 32.48
C PRO A 203 -10.13 13.33 32.47
N TYR A 204 -8.85 13.71 32.34
CA TYR A 204 -7.73 12.76 32.29
C TYR A 204 -7.71 11.73 33.43
N GLU A 205 -8.01 12.12 34.68
CA GLU A 205 -8.01 11.17 35.81
C GLU A 205 -9.09 10.08 35.67
N SER A 206 -10.24 10.44 35.12
CA SER A 206 -11.33 9.51 34.85
C SER A 206 -10.99 8.63 33.65
N ALA A 207 -10.46 9.21 32.57
CA ALA A 207 -9.95 8.46 31.42
C ALA A 207 -8.89 7.43 31.88
N ARG A 208 -7.90 7.87 32.66
CA ARG A 208 -6.84 7.02 33.21
C ARG A 208 -7.40 5.85 34.02
N SER A 209 -8.36 6.11 34.90
CA SER A 209 -8.99 5.06 35.72
C SER A 209 -9.76 4.04 34.87
N MET A 210 -10.38 4.49 33.77
CA MET A 210 -11.08 3.62 32.84
C MET A 210 -10.11 2.87 31.91
N VAL A 211 -8.96 3.46 31.58
CA VAL A 211 -7.87 2.82 30.85
C VAL A 211 -7.26 1.66 31.66
N GLU A 212 -7.18 1.78 32.99
CA GLU A 212 -6.79 0.66 33.87
C GLU A 212 -7.72 -0.56 33.73
N LEU A 213 -8.99 -0.33 33.39
CA LEU A 213 -9.99 -1.36 33.14
C LEU A 213 -9.96 -1.90 31.69
N GLY A 214 -8.98 -1.47 30.90
CA GLY A 214 -8.76 -1.94 29.53
C GLY A 214 -9.47 -1.13 28.44
N ASN A 215 -9.97 0.07 28.75
CA ASN A 215 -10.54 0.99 27.76
C ASN A 215 -9.45 1.85 27.10
N VAL A 216 -9.76 2.44 25.95
CA VAL A 216 -8.87 3.36 25.23
C VAL A 216 -9.55 4.72 25.17
N PHE A 217 -8.77 5.79 25.23
CA PHE A 217 -9.26 7.16 25.17
C PHE A 217 -8.50 7.97 24.14
N ARG A 218 -9.14 8.96 23.53
CA ARG A 218 -8.51 9.84 22.54
C ARG A 218 -8.86 11.31 22.79
N HIS A 219 -7.93 12.20 22.47
CA HIS A 219 -8.10 13.65 22.42
C HIS A 219 -7.35 14.17 21.19
N ASP A 220 -8.08 14.66 20.20
CA ASP A 220 -7.54 15.12 18.90
C ASP A 220 -6.65 14.05 18.23
N ASP A 221 -5.37 14.34 17.97
CA ASP A 221 -4.37 13.42 17.44
C ASP A 221 -3.71 12.53 18.51
N HIS A 222 -4.16 12.57 19.78
CA HIS A 222 -3.54 11.80 20.87
C HIS A 222 -4.43 10.67 21.40
N ILE A 223 -3.86 9.49 21.60
CA ILE A 223 -4.54 8.30 22.13
C ILE A 223 -3.90 7.93 23.47
N LEU A 224 -4.69 7.42 24.41
CA LEU A 224 -4.28 6.97 25.73
C LEU A 224 -4.81 5.55 25.96
N LEU A 225 -3.91 4.61 26.26
CA LEU A 225 -4.27 3.22 26.57
C LEU A 225 -3.30 2.59 27.57
N LYS A 226 -3.57 1.34 27.96
CA LYS A 226 -2.71 0.51 28.83
C LYS A 226 -2.39 -0.82 28.17
N GLU A 227 -1.11 -1.18 28.17
CA GLU A 227 -0.58 -2.46 27.67
C GLU A 227 0.59 -2.92 28.55
N ASP A 228 0.69 -4.22 28.84
CA ASP A 228 1.71 -4.82 29.72
C ASP A 228 1.89 -4.09 31.08
N GLU A 229 0.78 -3.72 31.73
CA GLU A 229 0.76 -2.97 33.00
C GLU A 229 1.34 -1.54 32.92
N GLN A 230 1.56 -0.99 31.71
CA GLN A 230 2.08 0.36 31.50
C GLN A 230 1.12 1.21 30.66
N PHE A 231 1.05 2.50 30.98
CA PHE A 231 0.32 3.48 30.16
C PHE A 231 1.11 3.84 28.91
N LEU A 232 0.40 3.96 27.79
CA LEU A 232 0.92 4.40 26.51
C LEU A 232 0.14 5.63 26.04
N ILE A 233 0.87 6.57 25.45
CA ILE A 233 0.28 7.69 24.73
C ILE A 233 0.66 7.55 23.26
N GLY A 234 -0.33 7.49 22.37
CA GLY A 234 -0.14 7.49 20.93
C GLY A 234 -0.33 8.90 20.35
N LYS A 235 0.45 9.30 19.34
CA LYS A 235 0.19 10.52 18.54
C LYS A 235 0.04 10.16 17.07
N ILE A 236 -1.09 10.54 16.46
CA ILE A 236 -1.41 10.32 15.05
C ILE A 236 -0.63 11.33 14.21
N LEU A 237 0.15 10.83 13.24
CA LEU A 237 0.99 11.60 12.33
C LEU A 237 0.28 11.88 11.00
N ASP A 238 0.88 12.74 10.16
CA ASP A 238 0.31 13.20 8.88
C ASP A 238 0.09 12.10 7.83
N ASN A 239 0.75 10.97 8.00
CA ASN A 239 0.62 9.76 7.18
C ASN A 239 -0.35 8.74 7.81
N GLU A 240 -1.15 9.16 8.80
CA GLU A 240 -2.14 8.34 9.53
C GLU A 240 -1.54 7.23 10.40
N THR A 241 -0.22 7.20 10.60
CA THR A 241 0.45 6.28 11.55
C THR A 241 0.45 6.84 12.97
N ILE A 242 0.40 5.98 13.99
CA ILE A 242 0.45 6.38 15.40
C ILE A 242 1.84 6.14 15.97
N GLN A 243 2.44 7.19 16.53
CA GLN A 243 3.69 7.10 17.31
C GLN A 243 3.37 6.84 18.78
N TRP A 244 3.84 5.74 19.36
CA TRP A 244 3.59 5.42 20.76
C TRP A 244 4.75 5.82 21.67
N ILE A 245 4.42 6.46 22.78
CA ILE A 245 5.36 6.76 23.85
C ILE A 245 4.95 6.06 25.14
N ARG A 246 5.94 5.57 25.88
CA ARG A 246 5.79 5.15 27.28
C ARG A 246 6.17 6.34 28.16
N PRO A 247 5.24 7.19 28.58
CA PRO A 247 5.57 8.38 29.34
C PRO A 247 6.15 8.02 30.71
N THR A 248 7.40 8.40 30.95
CA THR A 248 7.95 8.48 32.32
C THR A 248 7.41 9.70 33.08
N TYR A 249 6.85 10.67 32.35
CA TYR A 249 6.20 11.87 32.87
C TYR A 249 5.00 12.22 31.98
N ILE A 250 3.85 12.53 32.58
CA ILE A 250 2.67 12.98 31.85
C ILE A 250 2.68 14.51 31.82
N PRO A 251 2.75 15.16 30.64
CA PRO A 251 2.74 16.60 30.54
C PRO A 251 1.48 17.23 31.16
N PRO A 252 1.57 18.34 31.91
CA PRO A 252 0.42 18.93 32.59
C PRO A 252 -0.73 19.35 31.67
N ILE A 253 -0.42 19.61 30.40
CA ILE A 253 -1.42 19.97 29.38
C ILE A 253 -2.45 18.84 29.17
N TYR A 254 -2.08 17.58 29.39
CA TYR A 254 -2.98 16.42 29.22
C TYR A 254 -4.08 16.40 30.28
N PHE A 255 -3.83 16.97 31.46
CA PHE A 255 -4.82 17.11 32.53
C PHE A 255 -5.88 18.16 32.20
N GLN A 256 -5.58 19.07 31.28
CA GLN A 256 -6.52 20.10 30.82
C GLN A 256 -7.39 19.61 29.67
N TRP A 257 -6.98 18.52 29.01
CA TRP A 257 -7.71 17.93 27.90
C TRP A 257 -8.93 17.15 28.36
N GLN A 258 -9.97 17.19 27.52
CA GLN A 258 -11.16 16.36 27.66
C GLN A 258 -11.03 15.16 26.73
N TRP A 259 -11.10 13.97 27.29
CA TRP A 259 -10.82 12.72 26.60
C TRP A 259 -12.14 12.00 26.27
N TYR A 260 -12.19 11.39 25.09
CA TYR A 260 -13.34 10.62 24.64
C TYR A 260 -12.99 9.13 24.67
N MET A 261 -13.95 8.29 25.07
CA MET A 261 -13.78 6.84 25.01
C MET A 261 -13.71 6.37 23.55
N TYR A 262 -12.72 5.54 23.26
CA TYR A 262 -12.36 5.00 21.96
C TYR A 262 -12.80 3.52 21.93
N GLU A 263 -13.73 3.16 21.03
CA GLU A 263 -14.46 1.89 21.12
C GLU A 263 -13.74 0.72 20.40
N TYR A 264 -14.10 -0.51 20.81
CA TYR A 264 -13.35 -1.76 20.64
C TYR A 264 -12.99 -2.16 19.20
N SER A 265 -13.68 -1.65 18.17
CA SER A 265 -13.37 -1.93 16.75
C SER A 265 -12.08 -1.28 16.25
N GLU A 266 -11.54 -0.30 17.00
CA GLU A 266 -10.35 0.47 16.64
C GLU A 266 -9.08 -0.03 17.38
N ARG A 267 -9.25 -1.04 18.25
CA ARG A 267 -8.24 -1.59 19.18
C ARG A 267 -7.18 -2.46 18.48
N GLU A 268 -7.51 -3.07 17.34
CA GLU A 268 -6.60 -3.95 16.59
C GLU A 268 -5.60 -3.15 15.73
N SER A 269 -5.97 -2.01 15.15
CA SER A 269 -5.06 -1.18 14.35
C SER A 269 -3.98 -0.51 15.18
N ALA A 270 -4.36 0.09 16.32
CA ALA A 270 -3.41 0.73 17.25
C ALA A 270 -2.41 -0.27 17.86
N ARG A 271 -2.86 -1.50 18.13
CA ARG A 271 -2.04 -2.56 18.73
C ARG A 271 -1.11 -3.23 17.70
N GLN A 272 -1.56 -3.36 16.45
CA GLN A 272 -0.71 -3.82 15.34
C GLN A 272 0.43 -2.84 15.03
N GLU A 273 0.21 -1.52 15.20
CA GLU A 273 1.25 -0.50 15.02
C GLU A 273 2.29 -0.50 16.16
N TYR A 274 1.87 -0.74 17.41
CA TYR A 274 2.79 -0.86 18.56
C TYR A 274 3.76 -2.06 18.41
N PHE A 275 3.28 -3.21 17.92
CA PHE A 275 4.16 -4.36 17.64
C PHE A 275 5.07 -4.15 16.42
N ALA A 276 4.66 -3.31 15.45
CA ALA A 276 5.53 -2.86 14.37
C ALA A 276 6.67 -1.95 14.87
N GLU A 277 6.42 -1.14 15.92
CA GLU A 277 7.38 -0.18 16.48
C GLU A 277 8.47 -0.82 17.37
N VAL A 278 8.19 -1.93 18.06
CA VAL A 278 9.18 -2.64 18.90
C VAL A 278 10.21 -3.43 18.06
N SER A 279 9.82 -3.88 16.86
CA SER A 279 10.72 -4.54 15.89
C SER A 279 11.77 -3.59 15.29
N HIS A 280 11.55 -2.27 15.38
CA HIS A 280 12.31 -1.24 14.67
C HIS A 280 13.65 -0.78 15.31
N ARG A 281 14.12 -1.36 16.42
CA ARG A 281 15.22 -0.74 17.22
C ARG A 281 16.66 -1.25 17.01
N VAL A 282 16.96 -2.22 16.13
CA VAL A 282 18.36 -2.77 16.09
C VAL A 282 19.05 -2.81 14.73
N ASN A 283 18.39 -2.83 13.57
CA ASN A 283 19.09 -2.83 12.26
C ASN A 283 18.17 -2.22 11.19
N GLY A 284 18.69 -1.38 10.27
CA GLY A 284 17.88 -0.68 9.24
C GLY A 284 16.93 -1.61 8.46
N LEU A 285 15.80 -1.10 7.93
CA LEU A 285 14.59 -1.84 7.49
C LEU A 285 14.87 -3.21 6.83
N LYS A 286 15.13 -4.19 7.68
CA LYS A 286 14.70 -5.56 7.51
C LYS A 286 13.34 -5.54 8.19
N GLY A 287 12.26 -5.58 7.42
CA GLY A 287 10.97 -5.84 8.02
C GLY A 287 11.03 -7.12 8.86
N THR A 288 10.05 -7.34 9.73
CA THR A 288 10.03 -8.55 10.54
C THR A 288 10.02 -9.74 9.58
N LYS A 289 10.98 -10.66 9.73
CA LYS A 289 11.00 -11.88 8.94
C LYS A 289 9.67 -12.59 9.17
N VAL A 290 8.90 -12.76 8.10
CA VAL A 290 7.67 -13.53 8.12
C VAL A 290 8.04 -14.96 7.81
N LEU A 291 7.67 -15.85 8.73
CA LEU A 291 7.83 -17.28 8.57
C LEU A 291 6.57 -17.83 7.93
N PHE A 292 6.75 -18.65 6.90
CA PHE A 292 5.69 -19.40 6.26
C PHE A 292 5.93 -20.86 6.56
N GLU A 293 4.96 -21.54 7.18
CA GLU A 293 5.04 -22.99 7.38
C GLU A 293 4.92 -23.75 6.05
N ASP A 294 4.16 -23.18 5.11
CA ASP A 294 3.94 -23.73 3.79
C ASP A 294 5.01 -23.26 2.80
N GLU A 295 5.88 -24.18 2.39
CA GLU A 295 6.97 -23.91 1.44
C GLU A 295 6.45 -23.49 0.05
N ILE A 296 5.27 -23.98 -0.36
CA ILE A 296 4.67 -23.61 -1.64
C ILE A 296 4.24 -22.15 -1.56
N LEU A 297 3.47 -21.78 -0.53
CA LEU A 297 3.07 -20.39 -0.30
C LEU A 297 4.28 -19.44 -0.25
N GLU A 298 5.31 -19.80 0.52
CA GLU A 298 6.53 -18.99 0.61
C GLU A 298 7.14 -18.79 -0.78
N ARG A 299 7.29 -19.87 -1.55
CA ARG A 299 7.86 -19.85 -2.89
C ARG A 299 7.04 -19.01 -3.87
N SER A 300 5.72 -19.09 -3.80
CA SER A 300 4.80 -18.31 -4.63
C SER A 300 4.95 -16.81 -4.37
N ILE A 301 4.96 -16.43 -3.09
CA ILE A 301 5.18 -15.04 -2.67
C ILE A 301 6.55 -14.55 -3.14
N ARG A 302 7.60 -15.35 -2.95
CA ARG A 302 8.97 -15.01 -3.40
C ARG A 302 9.03 -14.78 -4.91
N ALA A 303 8.35 -15.62 -5.69
CA ALA A 303 8.32 -15.50 -7.13
C ALA A 303 7.60 -14.21 -7.59
N GLU A 304 6.44 -13.90 -7.01
CA GLU A 304 5.67 -12.69 -7.34
C GLU A 304 6.44 -11.41 -6.95
N LEU A 305 7.10 -11.41 -5.79
CA LEU A 305 7.90 -10.28 -5.30
C LEU A 305 9.32 -10.22 -5.87
N GLN A 306 9.77 -11.26 -6.58
CA GLN A 306 11.13 -11.42 -7.10
C GLN A 306 12.23 -11.42 -6.02
N ILE A 307 11.95 -12.02 -4.84
CA ILE A 307 12.85 -12.09 -3.68
C ILE A 307 13.28 -13.54 -3.43
N PHE A 308 14.45 -13.93 -3.95
CA PHE A 308 14.87 -15.33 -3.98
C PHE A 308 15.89 -15.75 -2.93
N LYS A 309 16.68 -14.81 -2.40
CA LYS A 309 17.79 -15.10 -1.47
C LYS A 309 17.67 -14.42 -0.11
N GLU A 310 16.89 -13.35 -0.05
CA GLU A 310 16.69 -12.55 1.16
C GLU A 310 15.50 -13.08 1.95
N ASP A 311 15.41 -12.77 3.24
CA ASP A 311 14.23 -13.12 4.03
C ASP A 311 12.99 -12.41 3.49
N LEU A 312 11.83 -13.09 3.45
CA LEU A 312 10.57 -12.41 3.24
C LEU A 312 10.22 -11.63 4.50
N THR A 313 9.87 -10.36 4.32
CA THR A 313 9.50 -9.49 5.43
C THR A 313 8.08 -8.94 5.28
N ASP A 314 7.47 -8.56 6.40
CA ASP A 314 6.19 -7.84 6.44
C ASP A 314 6.16 -6.64 5.47
N ILE A 315 7.26 -5.88 5.38
CA ILE A 315 7.42 -4.76 4.45
C ILE A 315 7.40 -5.23 2.99
N ASN A 316 8.07 -6.33 2.66
CA ASN A 316 8.04 -6.85 1.30
C ASN A 316 6.63 -7.30 0.91
N LEU A 317 5.88 -7.89 1.85
CA LEU A 317 4.50 -8.34 1.63
C LEU A 317 3.53 -7.20 1.35
N LEU A 318 3.82 -5.97 1.76
CA LEU A 318 3.02 -4.79 1.38
C LEU A 318 3.02 -4.52 -0.13
N GLN A 319 3.96 -5.07 -0.89
CA GLN A 319 4.00 -4.95 -2.36
C GLN A 319 3.14 -6.01 -3.05
N LEU A 320 2.75 -7.07 -2.34
CA LEU A 320 1.90 -8.12 -2.88
C LEU A 320 0.52 -7.53 -3.16
N ARG A 321 0.05 -7.67 -4.40
CA ARG A 321 -1.29 -7.23 -4.84
C ARG A 321 -2.17 -8.42 -5.21
N ASN A 322 -1.56 -9.45 -5.76
CA ASN A 322 -2.25 -10.64 -6.22
C ASN A 322 -1.34 -11.85 -5.96
N ILE A 323 -1.93 -13.02 -5.74
CA ILE A 323 -1.18 -14.27 -5.63
C ILE A 323 -1.97 -15.42 -6.24
N PHE A 324 -1.28 -16.46 -6.74
CA PHE A 324 -1.89 -17.66 -7.35
C PHE A 324 -2.80 -17.38 -8.56
N ARG A 325 -2.47 -16.36 -9.36
CA ARG A 325 -3.20 -16.03 -10.59
C ARG A 325 -3.15 -17.15 -11.65
N TYR A 326 -2.15 -18.02 -11.57
CA TYR A 326 -1.96 -19.15 -12.48
C TYR A 326 -1.80 -20.44 -11.67
N HIS A 327 -2.04 -21.59 -12.31
CA HIS A 327 -1.84 -22.89 -11.69
C HIS A 327 -0.39 -23.02 -11.21
N GLU A 328 -0.21 -23.04 -9.90
CA GLU A 328 1.06 -23.32 -9.27
C GLU A 328 1.17 -24.82 -9.00
N LYS A 329 2.33 -25.41 -9.31
CA LYS A 329 2.56 -26.82 -9.04
C LYS A 329 2.72 -27.04 -7.54
N GLY A 330 1.69 -27.56 -6.89
CA GLY A 330 1.69 -27.92 -5.48
C GLY A 330 0.38 -27.54 -4.82
N ASN A 331 0.08 -28.20 -3.70
CA ASN A 331 -1.04 -27.80 -2.86
C ASN A 331 -0.49 -26.88 -1.77
N VAL A 332 -1.15 -25.75 -1.56
CA VAL A 332 -0.97 -24.91 -0.37
C VAL A 332 -1.92 -25.43 0.69
N TYR A 333 -1.46 -25.53 1.93
CA TYR A 333 -2.19 -26.05 3.08
C TYR A 333 -2.32 -25.04 4.20
N TYR A 334 -1.35 -24.14 4.39
CA TYR A 334 -1.32 -23.16 5.47
C TYR A 334 -1.12 -21.75 4.92
N LEU A 335 -1.91 -20.79 5.39
CA LEU A 335 -1.85 -19.40 4.95
C LEU A 335 -1.21 -18.45 5.97
N GLU A 336 -0.78 -18.97 7.13
CA GLU A 336 -0.10 -18.16 8.12
C GLU A 336 1.13 -17.43 7.53
N GLY A 337 1.19 -16.13 7.78
CA GLY A 337 2.13 -15.19 7.19
C GLY A 337 1.51 -14.30 6.11
N ILE A 338 0.41 -14.71 5.46
CA ILE A 338 -0.24 -13.88 4.43
C ILE A 338 -0.98 -12.67 5.02
N GLN A 339 -1.31 -12.69 6.31
CA GLN A 339 -1.98 -11.57 7.01
C GLN A 339 -1.20 -10.25 6.97
N TYR A 340 0.11 -10.32 6.71
CA TYR A 340 0.99 -9.16 6.58
C TYR A 340 0.95 -8.53 5.18
N ALA A 341 0.36 -9.22 4.18
CA ALA A 341 0.18 -8.69 2.82
C ALA A 341 -0.99 -7.70 2.75
N LYS A 342 -0.95 -6.62 3.54
CA LYS A 342 -2.08 -5.70 3.77
C LYS A 342 -2.67 -5.08 2.49
N ASN A 343 -1.93 -5.06 1.38
CA ASN A 343 -2.40 -4.52 0.11
C ASN A 343 -2.82 -5.61 -0.90
N LEU A 344 -2.98 -6.86 -0.46
CA LEU A 344 -3.47 -7.95 -1.27
C LEU A 344 -4.93 -7.67 -1.67
N LYS A 345 -5.16 -7.59 -2.99
CA LYS A 345 -6.48 -7.37 -3.59
C LYS A 345 -7.10 -8.66 -4.09
N SER A 346 -6.29 -9.58 -4.63
CA SER A 346 -6.79 -10.83 -5.20
C SER A 346 -6.05 -12.03 -4.62
N PHE A 347 -6.82 -12.98 -4.10
CA PHE A 347 -6.34 -14.28 -3.64
C PHE A 347 -7.04 -15.38 -4.45
N SER A 348 -6.27 -16.39 -4.87
CA SER A 348 -6.77 -17.49 -5.67
C SER A 348 -6.23 -18.81 -5.13
N ILE A 349 -7.04 -19.85 -5.10
CA ILE A 349 -6.60 -21.21 -4.90
C ILE A 349 -7.46 -22.12 -5.78
N ARG A 350 -6.81 -22.89 -6.65
CA ARG A 350 -7.47 -23.72 -7.65
C ARG A 350 -6.83 -25.09 -7.68
N ASP A 351 -7.64 -26.12 -7.89
CA ASP A 351 -7.16 -27.51 -8.02
C ASP A 351 -6.45 -28.01 -6.75
N THR A 352 -6.92 -27.55 -5.59
CA THR A 352 -6.43 -27.89 -4.25
C THR A 352 -7.54 -28.51 -3.39
N PRO A 353 -8.00 -29.74 -3.69
CA PRO A 353 -9.18 -30.34 -3.05
C PRO A 353 -8.99 -30.69 -1.56
N VAL A 354 -7.77 -30.57 -1.06
CA VAL A 354 -7.37 -30.85 0.33
C VAL A 354 -7.17 -29.56 1.14
N PHE A 355 -7.36 -28.39 0.53
CA PHE A 355 -7.19 -27.11 1.21
C PHE A 355 -8.30 -26.88 2.24
N ASP A 356 -7.91 -26.55 3.47
CA ASP A 356 -8.84 -26.21 4.54
C ASP A 356 -9.25 -24.74 4.44
N LEU A 357 -10.54 -24.49 4.18
CA LEU A 357 -11.07 -23.12 4.07
C LEU A 357 -10.95 -22.31 5.38
N ASP A 358 -10.71 -22.95 6.53
CA ASP A 358 -10.44 -22.23 7.78
C ASP A 358 -9.16 -21.37 7.69
N GLU A 359 -8.22 -21.71 6.81
CA GLU A 359 -6.99 -20.95 6.58
C GLU A 359 -7.24 -19.58 5.95
N LEU A 360 -8.39 -19.39 5.29
CA LEU A 360 -8.77 -18.09 4.72
C LEU A 360 -8.94 -17.00 5.79
N ARG A 361 -9.02 -17.36 7.08
CA ARG A 361 -9.02 -16.40 8.20
C ARG A 361 -7.79 -15.50 8.23
N TYR A 362 -6.66 -15.95 7.66
CA TYR A 362 -5.43 -15.17 7.58
C TYR A 362 -5.42 -14.16 6.43
N LEU A 363 -6.41 -14.19 5.53
CA LEU A 363 -6.50 -13.20 4.46
C LEU A 363 -6.73 -11.80 5.03
N PRO A 364 -6.03 -10.77 4.52
CA PRO A 364 -6.19 -9.39 4.98
C PRO A 364 -7.52 -8.80 4.52
N GLU A 365 -8.02 -7.80 5.26
CA GLU A 365 -9.31 -7.13 5.03
C GLU A 365 -9.49 -6.47 3.64
N ASN A 366 -8.37 -6.19 2.95
CA ASN A 366 -8.35 -5.48 1.66
C ASN A 366 -8.56 -6.38 0.44
N VAL A 367 -8.80 -7.68 0.64
CA VAL A 367 -9.09 -8.60 -0.46
C VAL A 367 -10.43 -8.23 -1.10
N GLU A 368 -10.36 -7.89 -2.39
CA GLU A 368 -11.49 -7.52 -3.26
C GLU A 368 -11.98 -8.72 -4.08
N THR A 369 -11.11 -9.70 -4.35
CA THR A 369 -11.42 -10.87 -5.18
C THR A 369 -10.92 -12.16 -4.53
N LEU A 370 -11.82 -13.12 -4.33
CA LEU A 370 -11.52 -14.46 -3.79
C LEU A 370 -11.88 -15.53 -4.82
N CYS A 371 -10.87 -16.28 -5.28
CA CYS A 371 -11.08 -17.44 -6.16
C CYS A 371 -10.78 -18.73 -5.40
N ILE A 372 -11.77 -19.61 -5.28
CA ILE A 372 -11.69 -20.93 -4.66
C ILE A 372 -12.35 -21.99 -5.57
N ASN A 373 -12.23 -21.81 -6.88
CA ASN A 373 -12.82 -22.66 -7.91
C ASN A 373 -12.03 -23.96 -8.14
N ASP A 374 -12.67 -24.98 -8.71
CA ASP A 374 -12.06 -26.30 -9.01
C ASP A 374 -11.44 -27.02 -7.79
N ASN A 375 -11.99 -26.83 -6.58
CA ASN A 375 -11.47 -27.45 -5.35
C ASN A 375 -12.34 -28.63 -4.86
N GLY A 376 -13.37 -29.03 -5.61
CA GLY A 376 -14.28 -30.11 -5.21
C GLY A 376 -15.03 -29.85 -3.91
N LEU A 377 -15.17 -28.59 -3.50
CA LEU A 377 -15.80 -28.17 -2.25
C LEU A 377 -17.27 -28.58 -2.21
N THR A 378 -17.72 -29.19 -1.12
CA THR A 378 -19.14 -29.50 -0.89
C THR A 378 -19.85 -28.44 -0.04
N SER A 379 -19.09 -27.56 0.62
CA SER A 379 -19.65 -26.48 1.44
C SER A 379 -18.67 -25.30 1.53
N ILE A 380 -19.24 -24.10 1.63
CA ILE A 380 -18.52 -22.84 1.93
C ILE A 380 -18.95 -22.26 3.29
N ALA A 381 -19.50 -23.07 4.20
CA ALA A 381 -19.96 -22.60 5.51
C ALA A 381 -18.85 -21.92 6.34
N LYS A 382 -17.58 -22.27 6.09
CA LYS A 382 -16.42 -21.64 6.74
C LYS A 382 -16.25 -20.16 6.40
N LEU A 383 -16.80 -19.70 5.28
CA LEU A 383 -16.79 -18.29 4.91
C LEU A 383 -17.58 -17.42 5.90
N ASN A 384 -18.50 -17.98 6.69
CA ASN A 384 -19.20 -17.26 7.77
C ASN A 384 -18.24 -16.64 8.79
N GLY A 385 -17.04 -17.20 8.96
CA GLY A 385 -16.02 -16.66 9.87
C GLY A 385 -15.28 -15.43 9.35
N LEU A 386 -15.39 -15.11 8.05
CA LEU A 386 -14.55 -14.12 7.36
C LEU A 386 -15.18 -12.72 7.30
N HIS A 387 -15.87 -12.32 8.35
CA HIS A 387 -16.57 -11.02 8.46
C HIS A 387 -15.65 -9.81 8.31
N HIS A 388 -14.34 -9.98 8.45
CA HIS A 388 -13.33 -8.95 8.25
C HIS A 388 -13.05 -8.64 6.77
N LEU A 389 -13.43 -9.51 5.83
CA LEU A 389 -13.30 -9.28 4.38
C LEU A 389 -14.39 -8.34 3.86
N THR A 390 -14.46 -7.14 4.45
CA THR A 390 -15.51 -6.14 4.20
C THR A 390 -15.47 -5.54 2.80
N ARG A 391 -14.33 -5.68 2.10
CA ARG A 391 -14.11 -5.17 0.74
C ARG A 391 -14.29 -6.23 -0.35
N LEU A 392 -14.77 -7.43 -0.02
CA LEU A 392 -14.91 -8.49 -1.01
C LEU A 392 -16.02 -8.16 -2.03
N GLU A 393 -15.61 -7.89 -3.26
CA GLU A 393 -16.52 -7.53 -4.37
C GLU A 393 -16.77 -8.69 -5.33
N SER A 394 -15.81 -9.63 -5.44
CA SER A 394 -15.89 -10.73 -6.40
C SER A 394 -15.53 -12.07 -5.76
N ILE A 395 -16.36 -13.08 -6.03
CA ILE A 395 -16.10 -14.45 -5.61
C ILE A 395 -16.27 -15.46 -6.76
N HIS A 396 -15.29 -16.33 -6.89
CA HIS A 396 -15.24 -17.41 -7.87
C HIS A 396 -15.24 -18.77 -7.16
N ILE A 397 -16.34 -19.50 -7.30
CA ILE A 397 -16.62 -20.80 -6.66
C ILE A 397 -17.07 -21.84 -7.70
N GLU A 398 -16.85 -21.60 -8.98
CA GLU A 398 -17.22 -22.52 -10.07
C GLU A 398 -16.49 -23.87 -9.99
N ASN A 399 -17.05 -24.89 -10.64
CA ASN A 399 -16.50 -26.26 -10.70
C ASN A 399 -16.26 -26.89 -9.31
N ASN A 400 -17.21 -26.71 -8.40
CA ASN A 400 -17.23 -27.36 -7.10
C ASN A 400 -18.46 -28.30 -6.98
N LYS A 401 -18.84 -28.69 -5.76
CA LYS A 401 -20.01 -29.53 -5.47
C LYS A 401 -20.91 -28.84 -4.44
N LEU A 402 -20.98 -27.51 -4.50
CA LEU A 402 -21.72 -26.70 -3.54
C LEU A 402 -23.23 -26.88 -3.73
N VAL A 403 -23.95 -26.93 -2.62
CA VAL A 403 -25.42 -27.01 -2.60
C VAL A 403 -26.08 -25.78 -1.95
N ASP A 404 -25.29 -24.98 -1.22
CA ASP A 404 -25.77 -23.86 -0.41
C ASP A 404 -24.86 -22.63 -0.59
N LEU A 405 -25.50 -21.50 -0.89
CA LEU A 405 -24.87 -20.18 -1.05
C LEU A 405 -25.14 -19.22 0.12
N SER A 406 -25.88 -19.66 1.15
CA SER A 406 -26.20 -18.84 2.32
C SER A 406 -25.00 -18.16 2.98
N PRO A 407 -23.79 -18.75 3.04
CA PRO A 407 -22.63 -18.07 3.62
C PRO A 407 -22.20 -16.80 2.89
N LEU A 408 -22.59 -16.61 1.62
CA LEU A 408 -22.23 -15.42 0.84
C LEU A 408 -22.94 -14.15 1.32
N ILE A 409 -24.05 -14.27 2.06
CA ILE A 409 -24.81 -13.12 2.55
C ILE A 409 -23.99 -12.23 3.49
N ASN A 410 -22.89 -12.72 4.05
CA ASN A 410 -22.04 -11.93 4.92
C ASN A 410 -21.22 -10.88 4.17
N PHE A 411 -21.07 -11.01 2.84
CA PHE A 411 -20.26 -10.13 2.01
C PHE A 411 -21.16 -9.17 1.22
N GLN A 412 -21.69 -8.15 1.91
CA GLN A 412 -22.68 -7.22 1.37
C GLN A 412 -22.17 -6.35 0.20
N GLN A 413 -20.84 -6.29 -0.02
CA GLN A 413 -20.21 -5.58 -1.14
C GLN A 413 -20.06 -6.46 -2.40
N LEU A 414 -20.50 -7.72 -2.38
CA LEU A 414 -20.39 -8.61 -3.53
C LEU A 414 -21.17 -8.06 -4.74
N GLN A 415 -20.43 -7.87 -5.84
CA GLN A 415 -20.91 -7.43 -7.13
C GLN A 415 -20.80 -8.52 -8.20
N TRP A 416 -19.90 -9.49 -8.04
CA TRP A 416 -19.68 -10.58 -9.01
C TRP A 416 -19.63 -11.95 -8.33
N ILE A 417 -20.53 -12.85 -8.73
CA ILE A 417 -20.56 -14.24 -8.27
C ILE A 417 -20.46 -15.18 -9.48
N TRP A 418 -19.43 -16.02 -9.47
CA TRP A 418 -19.22 -17.08 -10.43
C TRP A 418 -19.39 -18.41 -9.71
N ALA A 419 -20.48 -19.13 -10.00
CA ALA A 419 -20.89 -20.34 -9.28
C ALA A 419 -21.41 -21.43 -10.23
N ASP A 420 -21.00 -21.40 -11.49
CA ASP A 420 -21.35 -22.45 -12.45
C ASP A 420 -20.73 -23.81 -12.11
N HIS A 421 -21.30 -24.88 -12.67
CA HIS A 421 -20.86 -26.27 -12.45
C HIS A 421 -20.79 -26.64 -10.96
N ASN A 422 -21.91 -26.49 -10.27
CA ASN A 422 -22.11 -26.87 -8.87
C ASN A 422 -23.40 -27.72 -8.73
N GLN A 423 -23.89 -27.91 -7.51
CA GLN A 423 -25.13 -28.65 -7.20
C GLN A 423 -26.16 -27.75 -6.49
N ILE A 424 -26.16 -26.46 -6.81
CA ILE A 424 -26.99 -25.45 -6.15
C ILE A 424 -28.44 -25.58 -6.64
N GLU A 425 -29.38 -25.72 -5.71
CA GLU A 425 -30.82 -25.75 -6.00
C GLU A 425 -31.52 -24.47 -5.53
N ASP A 426 -31.17 -23.99 -4.32
CA ASP A 426 -31.73 -22.80 -3.71
C ASP A 426 -30.76 -21.60 -3.86
N ILE A 427 -31.29 -20.52 -4.44
CA ILE A 427 -30.57 -19.27 -4.67
C ILE A 427 -31.24 -18.08 -3.97
N LEU A 428 -32.31 -18.31 -3.21
CA LEU A 428 -33.01 -17.26 -2.45
C LEU A 428 -32.11 -16.49 -1.48
N PRO A 429 -31.07 -17.08 -0.85
CA PRO A 429 -30.16 -16.32 0.00
C PRO A 429 -29.51 -15.12 -0.72
N LEU A 430 -29.34 -15.20 -2.05
CA LEU A 430 -28.73 -14.12 -2.83
C LEU A 430 -29.57 -12.83 -2.85
N ASN A 431 -30.87 -12.87 -2.51
CA ASN A 431 -31.72 -11.67 -2.43
C ASN A 431 -31.24 -10.64 -1.41
N GLN A 432 -30.36 -11.03 -0.49
CA GLN A 432 -29.74 -10.12 0.47
C GLN A 432 -28.59 -9.30 -0.14
N LEU A 433 -28.02 -9.74 -1.27
CA LEU A 433 -26.88 -9.09 -1.93
C LEU A 433 -27.38 -8.02 -2.91
N ARG A 434 -27.77 -6.86 -2.38
CA ARG A 434 -28.43 -5.79 -3.15
C ARG A 434 -27.53 -5.12 -4.19
N GLU A 435 -26.22 -5.17 -4.00
CA GLU A 435 -25.21 -4.61 -4.93
C GLU A 435 -24.80 -5.59 -6.04
N LEU A 436 -25.37 -6.79 -6.10
CA LEU A 436 -24.96 -7.84 -7.04
C LEU A 436 -25.23 -7.42 -8.50
N ARG A 437 -24.19 -7.38 -9.32
CA ARG A 437 -24.22 -6.94 -10.72
C ARG A 437 -24.12 -8.08 -11.71
N THR A 438 -23.36 -9.12 -11.38
CA THR A 438 -23.13 -10.27 -12.25
C THR A 438 -23.32 -11.57 -11.48
N LEU A 439 -24.16 -12.44 -12.04
CA LEU A 439 -24.46 -13.75 -11.47
C LEU A 439 -24.36 -14.84 -12.54
N ILE A 440 -23.42 -15.77 -12.36
CA ILE A 440 -23.18 -16.90 -13.26
C ILE A 440 -23.48 -18.20 -12.51
N LEU A 441 -24.47 -18.95 -12.99
CA LEU A 441 -25.06 -20.11 -12.31
C LEU A 441 -25.27 -21.32 -13.24
N ASN A 442 -24.70 -21.31 -14.45
CA ASN A 442 -24.87 -22.41 -15.41
C ASN A 442 -24.51 -23.77 -14.81
N CYS A 443 -25.07 -24.85 -15.36
CA CYS A 443 -24.77 -26.20 -14.91
C CYS A 443 -25.01 -26.41 -13.40
N ASN A 444 -26.12 -25.89 -12.90
CA ASN A 444 -26.67 -26.18 -11.56
C ASN A 444 -28.12 -26.68 -11.69
N PRO A 445 -28.62 -27.51 -10.75
CA PRO A 445 -30.00 -28.00 -10.73
C PRO A 445 -31.05 -26.95 -10.27
N ILE A 446 -30.89 -25.68 -10.67
CA ILE A 446 -31.76 -24.57 -10.27
C ILE A 446 -33.08 -24.66 -11.02
N ARG A 447 -34.17 -24.89 -10.27
CA ARG A 447 -35.49 -25.05 -10.88
C ARG A 447 -36.21 -23.73 -11.14
N ASN A 448 -36.06 -22.75 -10.24
CA ASN A 448 -36.81 -21.51 -10.29
C ASN A 448 -35.95 -20.31 -9.88
N ILE A 449 -35.98 -19.26 -10.69
CA ILE A 449 -35.30 -17.97 -10.43
C ILE A 449 -36.29 -16.79 -10.30
N GLN A 450 -37.60 -17.03 -10.43
CA GLN A 450 -38.64 -15.99 -10.39
C GLN A 450 -38.78 -15.29 -9.03
N LEU A 451 -38.16 -15.85 -7.98
CA LEU A 451 -38.18 -15.28 -6.65
C LEU A 451 -36.92 -14.43 -6.36
N LEU A 452 -36.04 -14.26 -7.35
CA LEU A 452 -34.87 -13.41 -7.20
C LEU A 452 -35.22 -11.92 -7.34
N GLU A 453 -34.75 -11.10 -6.41
CA GLU A 453 -34.93 -9.65 -6.40
C GLU A 453 -33.56 -8.96 -6.31
N LEU A 454 -32.94 -8.74 -7.47
CA LEU A 454 -31.59 -8.19 -7.59
C LEU A 454 -31.64 -6.91 -8.43
N PRO A 455 -31.96 -5.75 -7.82
CA PRO A 455 -32.25 -4.52 -8.57
C PRO A 455 -31.04 -3.97 -9.35
N GLU A 456 -29.83 -4.26 -8.88
CA GLU A 456 -28.57 -3.85 -9.50
C GLU A 456 -28.00 -4.84 -10.53
N LEU A 457 -28.70 -5.97 -10.77
CA LEU A 457 -28.21 -7.02 -11.66
C LEU A 457 -28.16 -6.54 -13.10
N ARG A 458 -26.98 -6.68 -13.72
CA ARG A 458 -26.66 -6.30 -15.10
C ARG A 458 -26.43 -7.50 -16.00
N SER A 459 -25.83 -8.56 -15.46
CA SER A 459 -25.53 -9.78 -16.20
C SER A 459 -26.04 -11.01 -15.45
N LEU A 460 -26.84 -11.82 -16.13
CA LEU A 460 -27.35 -13.09 -15.61
C LEU A 460 -27.05 -14.22 -16.59
N ILE A 461 -26.31 -15.22 -16.15
CA ILE A 461 -26.01 -16.40 -16.94
C ILE A 461 -26.52 -17.62 -16.19
N VAL A 462 -27.56 -18.25 -16.71
CA VAL A 462 -28.20 -19.40 -16.07
C VAL A 462 -28.71 -20.40 -17.10
N GLU A 463 -28.58 -21.68 -16.81
CA GLU A 463 -29.07 -22.76 -17.67
C GLU A 463 -29.96 -23.71 -16.86
N GLY A 464 -30.86 -24.43 -17.55
CA GLY A 464 -31.68 -25.46 -16.91
C GLY A 464 -32.84 -24.95 -16.04
N VAL A 465 -33.21 -23.68 -16.13
CA VAL A 465 -34.34 -23.11 -15.37
C VAL A 465 -35.68 -23.53 -15.96
N HIS A 466 -36.59 -23.97 -15.10
CA HIS A 466 -37.94 -24.41 -15.49
C HIS A 466 -38.98 -23.33 -15.14
N THR A 467 -39.25 -22.45 -16.11
CA THR A 467 -40.33 -21.45 -16.00
C THR A 467 -41.14 -21.40 -17.29
N GLU A 468 -42.46 -21.21 -17.17
CA GLU A 468 -43.35 -20.92 -18.31
C GLU A 468 -43.43 -19.43 -18.63
N ASP A 469 -43.04 -18.57 -17.69
CA ASP A 469 -43.07 -17.13 -17.84
C ASP A 469 -41.72 -16.49 -17.55
N TRP A 470 -41.16 -15.84 -18.57
CA TRP A 470 -39.93 -15.06 -18.54
C TRP A 470 -40.17 -13.55 -18.39
N SER A 471 -41.44 -13.11 -18.36
CA SER A 471 -41.78 -11.68 -18.26
C SER A 471 -41.21 -11.02 -17.00
N PHE A 472 -41.02 -11.79 -15.92
CA PHE A 472 -40.41 -11.32 -14.67
C PHE A 472 -39.02 -10.69 -14.85
N LEU A 473 -38.24 -11.09 -15.87
CA LEU A 473 -36.94 -10.47 -16.18
C LEU A 473 -37.09 -8.96 -16.46
N LEU A 474 -38.26 -8.54 -16.95
CA LEU A 474 -38.57 -7.15 -17.26
C LEU A 474 -38.86 -6.31 -16.01
N ASP A 475 -39.37 -6.93 -14.94
CA ASP A 475 -39.81 -6.22 -13.74
C ASP A 475 -38.79 -6.34 -12.59
N GLN A 476 -38.22 -7.52 -12.38
CA GLN A 476 -37.36 -7.83 -11.23
C GLN A 476 -35.91 -7.36 -11.38
N PHE A 477 -35.43 -7.24 -12.62
CA PHE A 477 -34.04 -6.85 -12.92
C PHE A 477 -34.02 -5.58 -13.78
N PRO A 478 -34.35 -4.39 -13.24
CA PRO A 478 -34.51 -3.15 -14.02
C PRO A 478 -33.22 -2.66 -14.70
N LYS A 479 -32.06 -3.06 -14.20
CA LYS A 479 -30.72 -2.70 -14.74
C LYS A 479 -30.09 -3.79 -15.60
N LEU A 480 -30.81 -4.87 -15.91
CA LEU A 480 -30.30 -5.97 -16.73
C LEU A 480 -29.86 -5.48 -18.11
N GLU A 481 -28.63 -5.82 -18.49
CA GLU A 481 -27.97 -5.45 -19.75
C GLU A 481 -27.80 -6.66 -20.66
N ASN A 482 -27.49 -7.84 -20.08
CA ASN A 482 -27.35 -9.09 -20.81
C ASN A 482 -27.87 -10.28 -20.00
N VAL A 483 -28.45 -11.25 -20.72
CA VAL A 483 -28.85 -12.54 -20.15
C VAL A 483 -28.48 -13.68 -21.08
N LYS A 484 -27.94 -14.76 -20.53
CA LYS A 484 -27.62 -15.98 -21.26
C LYS A 484 -28.40 -17.16 -20.69
N ILE A 485 -29.16 -17.82 -21.55
CA ILE A 485 -30.07 -18.92 -21.20
C ILE A 485 -30.03 -20.06 -22.21
N SER A 486 -30.40 -21.27 -21.76
CA SER A 486 -30.51 -22.46 -22.60
C SER A 486 -31.96 -22.80 -22.97
N GLU A 487 -32.21 -23.10 -24.25
CA GLU A 487 -33.49 -23.59 -24.75
C GLU A 487 -33.76 -25.04 -24.34
N SER A 488 -32.72 -25.78 -23.96
CA SER A 488 -32.83 -27.17 -23.52
C SER A 488 -33.77 -27.29 -22.33
N GLY A 489 -34.81 -28.10 -22.46
CA GLY A 489 -35.82 -28.28 -21.40
C GLY A 489 -36.95 -27.24 -21.36
N MET A 490 -36.97 -26.25 -22.26
CA MET A 490 -38.09 -25.30 -22.36
C MET A 490 -39.33 -25.93 -23.01
N SER A 491 -40.51 -25.65 -22.43
CA SER A 491 -41.81 -25.91 -23.07
C SER A 491 -42.09 -24.90 -24.19
N GLU A 492 -43.07 -25.18 -25.06
CA GLU A 492 -43.45 -24.21 -26.11
C GLU A 492 -44.00 -22.90 -25.52
N ALA A 493 -44.70 -22.97 -24.38
CA ALA A 493 -45.15 -21.80 -23.65
C ALA A 493 -43.96 -20.95 -23.15
N SER A 494 -42.95 -21.61 -22.56
CA SER A 494 -41.72 -20.97 -22.10
C SER A 494 -40.97 -20.27 -23.24
N ARG A 495 -40.77 -20.96 -24.38
CA ARG A 495 -40.16 -20.36 -25.58
C ARG A 495 -40.94 -19.16 -26.09
N LYS A 496 -42.27 -19.23 -26.10
CA LYS A 496 -43.14 -18.13 -26.53
C LYS A 496 -43.01 -16.92 -25.59
N SER A 497 -42.98 -17.14 -24.28
CA SER A 497 -42.75 -16.07 -23.30
C SER A 497 -41.38 -15.43 -23.51
N MET A 498 -40.30 -16.22 -23.66
CA MET A 498 -38.97 -15.67 -23.90
C MET A 498 -38.86 -14.90 -25.23
N ARG A 499 -39.53 -15.35 -26.29
CA ARG A 499 -39.63 -14.58 -27.56
C ARG A 499 -40.34 -13.24 -27.37
N ALA A 500 -41.29 -13.14 -26.44
CA ALA A 500 -41.93 -11.86 -26.10
C ALA A 500 -40.96 -10.94 -25.36
N VAL A 501 -40.17 -11.48 -24.42
CA VAL A 501 -39.09 -10.75 -23.73
C VAL A 501 -38.07 -10.21 -24.73
N ILE A 502 -37.61 -11.04 -25.67
CA ILE A 502 -36.66 -10.62 -26.72
C ILE A 502 -37.22 -9.44 -27.55
N LYS A 503 -38.52 -9.47 -27.89
CA LYS A 503 -39.16 -8.39 -28.65
C LYS A 503 -39.23 -7.06 -27.90
N SER A 504 -39.11 -7.05 -26.57
CA SER A 504 -39.05 -5.82 -25.79
C SER A 504 -37.79 -4.98 -26.08
N LYS A 505 -36.71 -5.62 -26.58
CA LYS A 505 -35.40 -5.00 -26.86
C LYS A 505 -34.74 -4.31 -25.65
N ARG A 506 -35.10 -4.71 -24.43
CA ARG A 506 -34.60 -4.10 -23.20
C ARG A 506 -33.13 -4.42 -22.91
N PHE A 507 -32.68 -5.62 -23.26
CA PHE A 507 -31.32 -6.12 -23.00
C PHE A 507 -30.90 -7.14 -24.06
N GLU A 508 -29.60 -7.44 -24.10
CA GLU A 508 -29.01 -8.49 -24.93
C GLU A 508 -29.41 -9.87 -24.41
N VAL A 509 -29.76 -10.77 -25.32
CA VAL A 509 -30.15 -12.15 -24.98
C VAL A 509 -29.30 -13.13 -25.78
N ASP A 510 -28.44 -13.87 -25.09
CA ASP A 510 -27.71 -15.01 -25.63
C ASP A 510 -28.51 -16.29 -25.42
N TRP A 511 -29.11 -16.78 -26.49
CA TRP A 511 -29.95 -17.97 -26.45
C TRP A 511 -29.19 -19.19 -26.96
N ILE A 512 -28.88 -20.12 -26.07
CA ILE A 512 -28.22 -21.40 -26.41
C ILE A 512 -29.29 -22.38 -26.91
N LEU A 513 -29.06 -22.92 -28.10
CA LEU A 513 -29.92 -23.89 -28.76
C LEU A 513 -29.59 -25.32 -28.30
N PRO A 514 -30.52 -26.29 -28.48
CA PRO A 514 -30.29 -27.68 -28.04
C PRO A 514 -29.12 -28.39 -28.74
N ASP A 515 -28.66 -27.89 -29.89
CA ASP A 515 -27.51 -28.40 -30.63
C ASP A 515 -26.16 -27.82 -30.15
N GLY A 516 -26.18 -27.00 -29.10
CA GLY A 516 -25.01 -26.31 -28.55
C GLY A 516 -24.64 -25.02 -29.28
N GLY A 517 -25.34 -24.68 -30.36
CA GLY A 517 -25.21 -23.36 -31.01
C GLY A 517 -25.76 -22.25 -30.12
N SER A 518 -25.36 -21.00 -30.37
CA SER A 518 -25.93 -19.84 -29.67
C SER A 518 -26.40 -18.78 -30.67
N ARG A 519 -27.50 -18.11 -30.33
CA ARG A 519 -28.03 -16.96 -31.06
C ARG A 519 -28.15 -15.78 -30.12
N THR A 520 -27.42 -14.71 -30.44
CA THR A 520 -27.52 -13.43 -29.75
C THR A 520 -28.61 -12.56 -30.36
N TYR A 521 -29.50 -12.05 -29.53
CA TYR A 521 -30.55 -11.10 -29.89
C TYR A 521 -30.31 -9.76 -29.21
N ASN A 522 -30.77 -8.67 -29.84
CA ASN A 522 -30.67 -7.30 -29.31
C ASN A 522 -29.23 -6.86 -29.00
N LYS A 523 -28.26 -7.35 -29.78
CA LYS A 523 -26.83 -7.06 -29.59
C LYS A 523 -26.60 -5.56 -29.43
N LEU A 524 -26.09 -5.16 -28.27
CA LEU A 524 -25.74 -3.77 -28.00
C LEU A 524 -24.49 -3.43 -28.84
N ARG A 525 -24.53 -2.30 -29.54
CA ARG A 525 -23.46 -1.88 -30.48
C ARG A 525 -22.30 -1.22 -29.78
#